data_AF-A0AAN6MYZ9-F1
#
_entry.id   AF-A0AAN6MYZ9-F1
#
_cell.length_a   1.000
_cell.length_b   1.000
_cell.length_c   1.000
_cell.angle_alpha   90.00
_cell.angle_beta   90.00
_cell.angle_gamma   90.00
#
_symmetry.space_group_name_H-M   'P 1'
#
loop_
_entity.id
_entity.type
_entity.pdbx_description
1 polymer ?
#
loop_
_entity_poly.entity_id
_entity_poly.type
_entity_poly.pdbx_seq_one_letter_code
_entity_poly.pdbx_strand_id
1 'polypeptide(L)'
;MIPNGPNRVGVLWTGNRIPFCIDTTLDINTRQTIEDALVSAWGLWVAEGVRGLVFEPGSQEECQAGESNTYLSVTISETSMATTLGMGGAGGRMMLVMDENFGLGDRVANFAHEIGHAWGLVHEHQRPDVWTADYGGTATSNTFTFNCQNLKDYQSTLSTNGYTPGSQPAIQMCLTLSAAGTAHFGGGLNYLPYEQGSVVTTSKFDEKSIMLYASNTGGIVDAGNRRDVYTFANGGQVGPNRVPSQVDVENLQTLYGIQTSSVGQCLAYMPCSPFQSLFSSLTGCIKP
;
A
#
# COMPACT_ATOMS: atom_id res chain seq x y z
N MET A 1 -3.54 1.68 9.03
CA MET A 1 -3.69 3.11 9.43
C MET A 1 -4.69 3.80 8.50
N ILE A 2 -5.44 4.79 8.99
CA ILE A 2 -6.57 5.44 8.30
C ILE A 2 -6.30 6.95 8.16
N PRO A 3 -6.79 7.69 7.17
CA PRO A 3 -6.66 9.15 7.13
C PRO A 3 -7.57 9.96 8.07
N ASN A 4 -7.19 11.20 8.41
CA ASN A 4 -8.06 12.13 9.16
C ASN A 4 -8.51 13.32 8.28
N GLY A 5 -9.81 13.38 7.98
CA GLY A 5 -10.47 14.59 7.45
C GLY A 5 -10.33 14.87 5.93
N PRO A 6 -11.20 15.76 5.39
CA PRO A 6 -11.56 15.79 3.97
C PRO A 6 -10.57 16.51 3.02
N ASN A 7 -9.49 17.13 3.51
CA ASN A 7 -8.79 18.14 2.71
C ASN A 7 -7.39 17.77 2.18
N ARG A 8 -6.81 16.62 2.52
CA ARG A 8 -5.56 16.13 1.89
C ARG A 8 -5.45 14.62 1.75
N VAL A 9 -6.51 13.88 2.07
CA VAL A 9 -6.45 12.43 2.06
C VAL A 9 -7.66 11.84 1.37
N GLY A 10 -7.40 10.75 0.64
CA GLY A 10 -8.29 10.16 -0.33
C GLY A 10 -9.74 10.12 0.10
N VAL A 11 -10.63 10.63 -0.74
CA VAL A 11 -12.05 10.34 -0.62
C VAL A 11 -12.18 8.81 -0.65
N LEU A 12 -12.84 8.22 0.34
CA LEU A 12 -13.06 6.78 0.35
C LEU A 12 -14.05 6.40 -0.75
N TRP A 13 -13.86 5.20 -1.30
CA TRP A 13 -14.83 4.60 -2.21
C TRP A 13 -16.20 4.45 -1.54
N THR A 14 -17.27 4.70 -2.28
CA THR A 14 -18.63 4.51 -1.78
C THR A 14 -19.12 3.10 -2.08
N GLY A 15 -20.11 2.61 -1.32
CA GLY A 15 -20.72 1.31 -1.58
C GLY A 15 -19.82 0.10 -1.31
N ASN A 16 -18.70 0.29 -0.60
CA ASN A 16 -17.78 -0.79 -0.21
C ASN A 16 -17.24 -1.59 -1.41
N ARG A 17 -17.15 -0.96 -2.58
CA ARG A 17 -16.73 -1.60 -3.82
C ARG A 17 -15.73 -0.73 -4.58
N ILE A 18 -14.68 -1.36 -5.09
CA ILE A 18 -13.77 -0.77 -6.08
C ILE A 18 -13.85 -1.61 -7.35
N PRO A 19 -14.53 -1.13 -8.41
CA PRO A 19 -14.31 -1.67 -9.73
C PRO A 19 -12.96 -1.18 -10.24
N PHE A 20 -12.15 -2.08 -10.82
CA PHE A 20 -10.89 -1.69 -11.48
C PHE A 20 -10.97 -1.86 -12.99
N CYS A 21 -10.37 -0.91 -13.70
CA CYS A 21 -10.37 -0.84 -15.16
C CYS A 21 -8.94 -0.78 -15.67
N ILE A 22 -8.52 -1.82 -16.38
CA ILE A 22 -7.17 -1.94 -16.94
C ILE A 22 -7.12 -1.20 -18.27
N ASP A 23 -6.02 -0.47 -18.49
CA ASP A 23 -5.76 0.27 -19.73
C ASP A 23 -6.05 -0.58 -20.99
N THR A 24 -7.03 -0.13 -21.78
CA THR A 24 -7.50 -0.83 -22.97
C THR A 24 -6.52 -0.79 -24.14
N THR A 25 -5.46 0.03 -24.06
CA THR A 25 -4.39 0.07 -25.06
C THR A 25 -3.47 -1.15 -24.98
N LEU A 26 -3.49 -1.86 -23.85
CA LEU A 26 -2.75 -3.10 -23.65
C LEU A 26 -3.39 -4.26 -24.43
N ASP A 27 -2.55 -5.19 -24.89
CA ASP A 27 -3.04 -6.40 -25.55
C ASP A 27 -3.86 -7.28 -24.57
N ILE A 28 -4.73 -8.12 -25.12
CA ILE A 28 -5.68 -8.91 -24.34
C ILE A 28 -5.01 -9.86 -23.34
N ASN A 29 -3.85 -10.43 -23.69
CA ASN A 29 -3.17 -11.39 -22.83
C ASN A 29 -2.51 -10.68 -21.64
N THR A 30 -1.91 -9.52 -21.88
CA THR A 30 -1.36 -8.68 -20.82
C THR A 30 -2.46 -8.22 -19.86
N ARG A 31 -3.61 -7.79 -20.39
CA ARG A 31 -4.76 -7.40 -19.56
C ARG A 31 -5.26 -8.55 -18.69
N GLN A 32 -5.45 -9.74 -19.27
CA GLN A 32 -5.85 -10.92 -18.51
C GLN A 32 -4.84 -11.25 -17.41
N THR A 33 -3.55 -11.17 -17.71
CA THR A 33 -2.49 -11.46 -16.72
C THR A 33 -2.54 -10.49 -15.54
N ILE A 34 -2.81 -9.21 -15.79
CA ILE A 34 -2.96 -8.20 -14.74
C ILE A 34 -4.22 -8.45 -13.92
N GLU A 35 -5.33 -8.74 -14.60
CA GLU A 35 -6.61 -9.04 -13.95
C GLU A 35 -6.47 -10.25 -13.02
N ASP A 36 -5.91 -11.36 -13.50
CA ASP A 36 -5.68 -12.57 -12.72
C ASP A 36 -4.78 -12.30 -11.50
N ALA A 37 -3.74 -11.48 -11.68
CA ALA A 37 -2.83 -11.10 -10.59
C ALA A 37 -3.52 -10.20 -9.55
N LEU A 38 -4.35 -9.25 -9.98
CA LEU A 38 -5.14 -8.37 -9.10
C LEU A 38 -6.20 -9.15 -8.31
N VAL A 39 -6.90 -10.08 -8.97
CA VAL A 39 -7.86 -10.97 -8.32
C VAL A 39 -7.15 -11.87 -7.30
N SER A 40 -5.99 -12.43 -7.66
CA SER A 40 -5.18 -13.23 -6.74
C SER A 40 -4.69 -12.42 -5.54
N ALA A 41 -4.27 -11.18 -5.76
CA ALA A 41 -3.83 -10.25 -4.74
C ALA A 41 -4.96 -9.89 -3.76
N TRP A 42 -6.16 -9.62 -4.28
CA TRP A 42 -7.34 -9.44 -3.43
C TRP A 42 -7.70 -10.73 -2.67
N GLY A 43 -7.47 -11.89 -3.29
CA GLY A 43 -7.60 -13.20 -2.63
C GLY A 43 -6.79 -13.30 -1.33
N LEU A 44 -5.61 -12.67 -1.24
CA LEU A 44 -4.82 -12.61 0.00
C LEU A 44 -5.57 -11.86 1.11
N TRP A 45 -6.16 -10.70 0.81
CA TRP A 45 -6.97 -9.94 1.75
C TRP A 45 -8.21 -10.71 2.22
N VAL A 46 -8.90 -11.39 1.30
CA VAL A 46 -10.08 -12.21 1.63
C VAL A 46 -9.69 -13.42 2.50
N ALA A 47 -8.57 -14.08 2.20
CA ALA A 47 -8.05 -15.20 2.98
C ALA A 47 -7.72 -14.78 4.43
N GLU A 48 -7.17 -13.59 4.60
CA GLU A 48 -6.83 -13.03 5.92
C GLU A 48 -8.04 -12.46 6.67
N GLY A 49 -9.22 -12.40 6.05
CA GLY A 49 -10.47 -12.13 6.78
C GLY A 49 -11.19 -10.85 6.39
N VAL A 50 -10.78 -10.14 5.32
CA VAL A 50 -11.59 -9.03 4.82
C VAL A 50 -12.98 -9.53 4.43
N ARG A 51 -14.01 -8.85 4.92
CA ARG A 51 -15.43 -9.11 4.62
C ARG A 51 -16.13 -7.80 4.33
N GLY A 52 -17.19 -7.86 3.53
CA GLY A 52 -18.06 -6.71 3.26
C GLY A 52 -17.46 -5.65 2.34
N LEU A 53 -16.25 -5.88 1.80
CA LEU A 53 -15.59 -5.08 0.77
C LEU A 53 -15.45 -5.93 -0.50
N VAL A 54 -15.55 -5.27 -1.66
CA VAL A 54 -15.45 -5.91 -2.98
C VAL A 54 -14.41 -5.19 -3.83
N PHE A 55 -13.47 -5.94 -4.38
CA PHE A 55 -12.49 -5.47 -5.36
C PHE A 55 -12.54 -6.41 -6.56
N GLU A 56 -12.99 -5.92 -7.70
CA GLU A 56 -13.31 -6.76 -8.85
C GLU A 56 -13.15 -6.00 -10.19
N PRO A 57 -13.04 -6.72 -11.32
CA PRO A 57 -13.02 -6.07 -12.63
C PRO A 57 -14.29 -5.24 -12.85
N GLY A 58 -14.12 -4.02 -13.34
CA GLY A 58 -15.24 -3.18 -13.75
C GLY A 58 -15.91 -3.70 -15.03
N SER A 59 -17.22 -3.43 -15.17
CA SER A 59 -17.92 -3.70 -16.43
C SER A 59 -17.40 -2.81 -17.55
N GLN A 60 -17.70 -3.18 -18.81
CA GLN A 60 -17.34 -2.34 -19.95
C GLN A 60 -17.95 -0.94 -19.85
N GLU A 61 -19.18 -0.84 -19.39
CA GLU A 61 -19.89 0.42 -19.17
C GLU A 61 -19.21 1.25 -18.07
N GLU A 62 -18.84 0.62 -16.94
CA GLU A 62 -18.12 1.28 -15.84
C GLU A 62 -16.78 1.85 -16.34
N CYS A 63 -16.01 1.07 -17.10
CA CYS A 63 -14.71 1.48 -17.61
C CYS A 63 -14.78 2.53 -18.74
N GLN A 64 -15.95 2.76 -19.33
CA GLN A 64 -16.18 3.72 -20.41
C GLN A 64 -16.99 4.95 -19.96
N ALA A 65 -17.50 4.97 -18.73
CA ALA A 65 -18.36 6.03 -18.22
C ALA A 65 -17.70 7.43 -18.20
N GLY A 66 -16.37 7.52 -18.36
CA GLY A 66 -15.62 8.78 -18.37
C GLY A 66 -15.52 9.46 -16.99
N GLU A 67 -16.27 8.98 -16.00
CA GLU A 67 -16.28 9.42 -14.62
C GLU A 67 -15.20 8.68 -13.82
N SER A 68 -14.00 9.27 -13.74
CA SER A 68 -12.84 8.66 -13.06
C SER A 68 -13.04 8.40 -11.56
N ASN A 69 -14.08 8.96 -10.94
CA ASN A 69 -14.46 8.74 -9.54
C ASN A 69 -15.38 7.52 -9.34
N THR A 70 -15.61 6.71 -10.37
CA THR A 70 -16.45 5.50 -10.23
C THR A 70 -15.64 4.20 -10.31
N TYR A 71 -14.40 4.25 -10.78
CA TYR A 71 -13.51 3.10 -10.91
C TYR A 71 -12.04 3.45 -10.67
N LEU A 72 -11.25 2.44 -10.32
CA LEU A 72 -9.79 2.52 -10.22
C LEU A 72 -9.16 2.29 -11.60
N SER A 73 -8.49 3.30 -12.15
CA SER A 73 -7.76 3.17 -13.40
C SER A 73 -6.42 2.47 -13.17
N VAL A 74 -6.17 1.36 -13.85
CA VAL A 74 -4.97 0.54 -13.72
C VAL A 74 -4.09 0.65 -14.97
N THR A 75 -2.84 1.04 -14.79
CA THR A 75 -1.82 1.12 -15.85
C THR A 75 -0.54 0.36 -15.48
N ILE A 76 0.34 0.13 -16.45
CA ILE A 76 1.65 -0.48 -16.23
C ILE A 76 2.74 0.60 -16.29
N SER A 77 3.77 0.42 -15.47
CA SER A 77 5.06 1.11 -15.57
C SER A 77 6.19 0.10 -15.54
N GLU A 78 7.33 0.47 -16.11
CA GLU A 78 8.55 -0.32 -16.06
C GLU A 78 9.38 -0.04 -14.80
N THR A 79 9.14 1.08 -14.12
CA THR A 79 10.10 1.62 -13.13
C THR A 79 9.51 1.98 -11.77
N SER A 80 8.18 2.08 -11.67
CA SER A 80 7.52 2.58 -10.46
C SER A 80 6.16 1.95 -10.25
N MET A 81 5.88 1.59 -8.99
CA MET A 81 4.53 1.32 -8.53
C MET A 81 4.04 2.50 -7.70
N ALA A 82 2.76 2.84 -7.86
CA ALA A 82 2.12 3.88 -7.09
C ALA A 82 0.60 3.73 -7.20
N THR A 83 -0.08 3.91 -6.09
CA THR A 83 -1.55 3.93 -6.06
C THR A 83 -2.04 5.14 -5.30
N THR A 84 -3.06 5.79 -5.84
CA THR A 84 -3.77 6.87 -5.13
C THR A 84 -4.35 6.31 -3.84
N LEU A 85 -4.21 7.04 -2.74
CA LEU A 85 -4.90 6.69 -1.50
C LEU A 85 -6.41 6.84 -1.70
N GLY A 86 -7.18 5.76 -1.52
CA GLY A 86 -8.62 5.79 -1.76
C GLY A 86 -8.98 6.09 -3.23
N MET A 87 -10.15 6.72 -3.42
CA MET A 87 -10.61 7.22 -4.71
C MET A 87 -9.88 8.52 -5.12
N GLY A 88 -9.25 9.23 -4.18
CA GLY A 88 -8.63 10.54 -4.44
C GLY A 88 -9.64 11.62 -4.90
N GLY A 89 -9.14 12.81 -5.20
CA GLY A 89 -9.97 13.95 -5.64
C GLY A 89 -10.30 13.97 -7.14
N ALA A 90 -9.54 13.22 -7.95
CA ALA A 90 -9.66 13.20 -9.41
C ALA A 90 -9.90 11.78 -9.97
N GLY A 91 -10.28 10.84 -9.10
CA GLY A 91 -10.41 9.42 -9.43
C GLY A 91 -9.21 8.57 -9.02
N GLY A 92 -9.50 7.29 -8.76
CA GLY A 92 -8.50 6.33 -8.31
C GLY A 92 -7.56 5.96 -9.44
N ARG A 93 -6.26 5.88 -9.15
CA ARG A 93 -5.25 5.43 -10.12
C ARG A 93 -4.29 4.46 -9.46
N MET A 94 -3.90 3.44 -10.19
CA MET A 94 -2.96 2.41 -9.78
C MET A 94 -2.00 2.16 -10.94
N MET A 95 -0.71 2.29 -10.66
CA MET A 95 0.38 2.03 -11.60
C MET A 95 1.16 0.82 -11.09
N LEU A 96 1.25 -0.21 -11.92
CA LEU A 96 1.80 -1.51 -11.54
C LEU A 96 3.08 -1.82 -12.31
N VAL A 97 3.98 -2.58 -11.70
CA VAL A 97 5.16 -3.15 -12.35
C VAL A 97 4.98 -4.66 -12.41
N MET A 98 5.18 -5.25 -13.59
CA MET A 98 4.95 -6.69 -13.80
C MET A 98 6.16 -7.58 -13.44
N ASP A 99 7.34 -6.99 -13.22
CA ASP A 99 8.58 -7.69 -12.85
C ASP A 99 8.48 -8.26 -11.43
N GLU A 100 8.69 -9.57 -11.30
CA GLU A 100 8.64 -10.31 -10.02
C GLU A 100 9.80 -9.95 -9.08
N ASN A 101 10.86 -9.29 -9.57
CA ASN A 101 11.97 -8.81 -8.74
C ASN A 101 11.76 -7.37 -8.23
N PHE A 102 10.62 -6.76 -8.54
CA PHE A 102 10.29 -5.42 -8.07
C PHE A 102 9.73 -5.43 -6.64
N GLY A 103 9.86 -4.32 -5.91
CA GLY A 103 9.24 -4.15 -4.58
C GLY A 103 9.59 -5.27 -3.58
N LEU A 104 8.56 -6.01 -3.16
CA LEU A 104 8.60 -7.15 -2.22
C LEU A 104 9.17 -8.45 -2.81
N GLY A 105 9.56 -8.46 -4.09
CA GLY A 105 10.06 -9.64 -4.79
C GLY A 105 8.96 -10.70 -5.03
N ASP A 106 7.70 -10.26 -5.12
CA ASP A 106 6.53 -11.07 -5.41
C ASP A 106 5.44 -10.16 -6.01
N ARG A 107 5.04 -10.43 -7.26
CA ARG A 107 4.07 -9.61 -7.99
C ARG A 107 2.72 -9.54 -7.28
N VAL A 108 2.22 -10.68 -6.79
CA VAL A 108 0.89 -10.75 -6.16
C VAL A 108 0.91 -10.02 -4.82
N ALA A 109 1.97 -10.17 -4.03
CA ALA A 109 2.14 -9.41 -2.79
C ALA A 109 2.26 -7.90 -3.04
N ASN A 110 3.03 -7.47 -4.04
CA ASN A 110 3.11 -6.07 -4.44
C ASN A 110 1.73 -5.52 -4.82
N PHE A 111 0.95 -6.27 -5.60
CA PHE A 111 -0.39 -5.83 -5.98
C PHE A 111 -1.33 -5.78 -4.78
N ALA A 112 -1.19 -6.70 -3.82
CA ALA A 112 -1.96 -6.68 -2.59
C ALA A 112 -1.63 -5.45 -1.72
N HIS A 113 -0.36 -5.04 -1.67
CA HIS A 113 0.07 -3.79 -1.06
C HIS A 113 -0.59 -2.57 -1.72
N GLU A 114 -0.54 -2.48 -3.05
CA GLU A 114 -1.17 -1.40 -3.80
C GLU A 114 -2.70 -1.37 -3.63
N ILE A 115 -3.36 -2.53 -3.53
CA ILE A 115 -4.78 -2.61 -3.20
C ILE A 115 -5.06 -2.01 -1.81
N GLY A 116 -4.17 -2.22 -0.84
CA GLY A 116 -4.25 -1.55 0.46
C GLY A 116 -4.29 -0.02 0.34
N HIS A 117 -3.43 0.55 -0.51
CA HIS A 117 -3.47 1.98 -0.84
C HIS A 117 -4.76 2.39 -1.54
N ALA A 118 -5.26 1.61 -2.52
CA ALA A 118 -6.51 1.89 -3.21
C ALA A 118 -7.69 1.97 -2.23
N TRP A 119 -7.66 1.20 -1.14
CA TRP A 119 -8.65 1.29 -0.06
C TRP A 119 -8.38 2.41 0.96
N GLY A 120 -7.23 3.06 0.91
CA GLY A 120 -6.89 4.21 1.74
C GLY A 120 -5.92 3.93 2.89
N LEU A 121 -5.31 2.74 2.95
CA LEU A 121 -4.22 2.48 3.90
C LEU A 121 -2.94 3.18 3.45
N VAL A 122 -2.18 3.70 4.38
CA VAL A 122 -0.83 4.27 4.14
C VAL A 122 0.25 3.30 4.61
N HIS A 123 1.50 3.59 4.27
CA HIS A 123 2.62 2.79 4.75
C HIS A 123 2.72 2.76 6.27
N GLU A 124 2.99 1.58 6.82
CA GLU A 124 3.04 1.36 8.26
C GLU A 124 4.29 1.97 8.89
N HIS A 125 5.37 2.23 8.14
CA HIS A 125 6.50 3.01 8.65
C HIS A 125 6.28 4.52 8.61
N GLN A 126 5.24 5.04 7.96
CA GLN A 126 4.99 6.49 7.88
C GLN A 126 4.11 7.04 9.01
N ARG A 127 3.86 6.25 10.06
CA ARG A 127 3.05 6.67 11.20
C ARG A 127 3.78 7.76 11.99
N PRO A 128 3.12 8.83 12.43
CA PRO A 128 3.79 9.79 13.32
C PRO A 128 4.28 9.16 14.64
N ASP A 129 3.58 8.14 15.16
CA ASP A 129 3.85 7.53 16.46
C ASP A 129 5.00 6.52 16.48
N VAL A 130 5.71 6.33 15.36
CA VAL A 130 6.92 5.48 15.28
C VAL A 130 8.20 6.29 15.06
N TRP A 131 8.11 7.62 14.97
CA TRP A 131 9.23 8.55 14.82
C TRP A 131 9.24 9.63 15.89
N THR A 132 10.42 10.15 16.23
CA THR A 132 10.59 11.29 17.14
C THR A 132 10.21 12.61 16.48
N ALA A 133 10.10 13.65 17.31
CA ALA A 133 9.79 15.00 16.87
C ALA A 133 10.79 15.56 15.83
N ASP A 134 12.05 15.10 15.86
CA ASP A 134 13.06 15.50 14.86
C ASP A 134 12.69 15.09 13.43
N TYR A 135 11.87 14.05 13.29
CA TYR A 135 11.30 13.59 12.02
C TYR A 135 9.86 14.09 11.77
N GLY A 136 9.32 14.94 12.66
CA GLY A 136 7.92 15.37 12.62
C GLY A 136 6.93 14.36 13.26
N GLY A 137 7.44 13.36 13.97
CA GLY A 137 6.63 12.36 14.68
C GLY A 137 6.32 12.73 16.14
N THR A 138 5.73 11.77 16.86
CA THR A 138 5.27 11.93 18.25
C THR A 138 5.87 10.91 19.23
N ALA A 139 6.68 9.98 18.75
CA ALA A 139 7.32 8.98 19.59
C ALA A 139 8.41 9.59 20.49
N THR A 140 8.63 8.97 21.65
CA THR A 140 9.75 9.31 22.54
C THR A 140 11.09 8.79 22.03
N SER A 141 11.05 7.74 21.19
CA SER A 141 12.21 7.14 20.54
C SER A 141 11.82 6.63 19.16
N ASN A 142 12.73 6.69 18.19
CA ASN A 142 12.48 6.15 16.86
C ASN A 142 12.34 4.63 16.92
N THR A 143 11.36 4.10 16.21
CA THR A 143 11.23 2.65 15.96
C THR A 143 12.26 2.20 14.92
N PHE A 144 12.70 3.11 14.06
CA PHE A 144 13.60 2.83 12.95
C PHE A 144 14.89 3.66 12.99
N THR A 145 15.97 3.08 12.47
CA THR A 145 17.17 3.81 12.05
C THR A 145 17.08 4.07 10.56
N PHE A 146 16.98 5.33 10.13
CA PHE A 146 16.82 5.71 8.72
C PHE A 146 18.13 6.21 8.10
N ASN A 147 18.59 5.53 7.06
CA ASN A 147 19.77 5.84 6.26
C ASN A 147 19.34 6.52 4.95
N CYS A 148 18.88 7.77 5.05
CA CYS A 148 18.39 8.56 3.92
C CYS A 148 19.31 8.55 2.68
N GLN A 149 20.62 8.59 2.89
CA GLN A 149 21.65 8.56 1.86
C GLN A 149 21.72 7.24 1.07
N ASN A 150 21.11 6.17 1.58
CA ASN A 150 21.05 4.89 0.89
C ASN A 150 19.91 4.82 -0.12
N LEU A 151 19.02 5.82 -0.19
CA LEU A 151 17.96 5.90 -1.20
C LEU A 151 18.54 6.20 -2.59
N LYS A 152 18.01 5.52 -3.61
CA LYS A 152 18.52 5.58 -5.00
C LYS A 152 18.52 6.99 -5.60
N ASP A 153 17.57 7.83 -5.23
CA ASP A 153 17.38 9.17 -5.77
C ASP A 153 18.02 10.28 -4.91
N TYR A 154 18.63 9.93 -3.77
CA TYR A 154 19.25 10.91 -2.85
C TYR A 154 20.27 11.81 -3.56
N GLN A 155 21.24 11.22 -4.26
CA GLN A 155 22.31 11.97 -4.91
C GLN A 155 21.83 12.82 -6.08
N SER A 156 20.86 12.32 -6.86
CA SER A 156 20.23 13.10 -7.92
C SER A 156 19.44 14.27 -7.35
N THR A 157 18.71 14.08 -6.25
CA THR A 157 17.97 15.16 -5.57
C THR A 157 18.92 16.24 -5.07
N LEU A 158 20.03 15.88 -4.43
CA LEU A 158 21.04 16.85 -4.01
C LEU A 158 21.56 17.67 -5.21
N SER A 159 21.90 16.99 -6.30
CA SER A 159 22.50 17.62 -7.48
C SER A 159 21.53 18.57 -8.16
N THR A 160 20.27 18.15 -8.35
CA THR A 160 19.21 18.97 -8.96
C THR A 160 18.93 20.24 -8.15
N ASN A 161 18.98 20.15 -6.82
CA ASN A 161 18.69 21.29 -5.94
C ASN A 161 19.95 22.10 -5.55
N GLY A 162 21.15 21.71 -6.01
CA GLY A 162 22.41 22.37 -5.66
C GLY A 162 22.79 22.22 -4.18
N TYR A 163 22.30 21.17 -3.50
CA TYR A 163 22.59 20.92 -2.10
C TYR A 163 23.93 20.21 -1.93
N THR A 164 24.74 20.68 -0.97
CA THR A 164 25.94 19.96 -0.55
C THR A 164 25.55 18.86 0.45
N PRO A 165 26.09 17.63 0.36
CA PRO A 165 25.88 16.60 1.38
C PRO A 165 26.18 17.13 2.78
N GLY A 166 25.27 16.90 3.73
CA GLY A 166 25.39 17.39 5.11
C GLY A 166 25.07 18.88 5.33
N SER A 167 24.73 19.64 4.27
CA SER A 167 24.16 20.98 4.44
C SER A 167 22.78 20.92 5.10
N GLN A 168 22.33 22.02 5.71
CA GLN A 168 21.02 22.07 6.37
C GLN A 168 19.86 21.67 5.44
N PRO A 169 19.77 22.14 4.18
CA PRO A 169 18.73 21.66 3.26
C PRO A 169 18.79 20.15 2.97
N ALA A 170 20.00 19.60 2.82
CA ALA A 170 20.21 18.17 2.61
C ALA A 170 19.82 17.32 3.83
N ILE A 171 20.02 17.83 5.05
CA ILE A 171 19.57 17.18 6.28
C ILE A 171 18.05 17.26 6.37
N GLN A 172 17.46 18.44 6.16
CA GLN A 172 16.03 18.65 6.37
C GLN A 172 15.15 17.81 5.43
N MET A 173 15.55 17.62 4.17
CA MET A 173 14.84 16.72 3.24
C MET A 173 14.84 15.25 3.68
N CYS A 174 15.75 14.86 4.58
CA CYS A 174 15.82 13.53 5.19
C CYS A 174 15.10 13.42 6.55
N LEU A 175 14.52 14.51 7.04
CA LEU A 175 13.86 14.57 8.35
C LEU A 175 12.36 14.78 8.22
N THR A 176 11.91 15.67 7.33
CA THR A 176 10.48 16.03 7.26
C THR A 176 9.90 15.83 5.87
N LEU A 177 8.65 15.36 5.83
CA LEU A 177 7.91 15.15 4.58
C LEU A 177 7.76 16.45 3.77
N SER A 178 7.58 17.58 4.45
CA SER A 178 7.47 18.92 3.83
C SER A 178 8.76 19.35 3.12
N ALA A 179 9.92 19.16 3.77
CA ALA A 179 11.22 19.47 3.16
C ALA A 179 11.54 18.50 2.00
N ALA A 180 11.22 17.20 2.16
CA ALA A 180 11.35 16.23 1.06
C ALA A 180 10.48 16.61 -0.14
N GLY A 181 9.24 17.04 0.10
CA GLY A 181 8.33 17.53 -0.94
C GLY A 181 8.86 18.77 -1.65
N THR A 182 9.41 19.74 -0.90
CA THR A 182 10.03 20.95 -1.46
C THR A 182 11.24 20.63 -2.34
N ALA A 183 12.02 19.62 -1.97
CA ALA A 183 13.18 19.16 -2.74
C ALA A 183 12.83 18.21 -3.90
N HIS A 184 11.55 17.85 -4.05
CA HIS A 184 11.09 16.78 -4.95
C HIS A 184 11.83 15.45 -4.71
N PHE A 185 12.08 15.12 -3.45
CA PHE A 185 12.78 13.91 -3.04
C PHE A 185 11.82 12.73 -2.90
N GLY A 186 11.70 11.92 -3.95
CA GLY A 186 10.77 10.79 -4.01
C GLY A 186 11.02 9.76 -2.91
N GLY A 187 12.28 9.38 -2.67
CA GLY A 187 12.66 8.46 -1.61
C GLY A 187 12.24 8.96 -0.23
N GLY A 188 12.48 10.23 0.09
CA GLY A 188 12.04 10.84 1.34
C GLY A 188 10.52 10.82 1.51
N LEU A 189 9.78 11.15 0.45
CA LEU A 189 8.31 11.14 0.45
C LEU A 189 7.68 9.77 0.73
N ASN A 190 8.40 8.68 0.42
CA ASN A 190 7.95 7.32 0.66
C ASN A 190 8.32 6.77 2.05
N TYR A 191 9.24 7.42 2.77
CA TYR A 191 9.78 6.91 4.04
C TYR A 191 9.44 7.77 5.25
N LEU A 192 9.39 9.08 5.08
CA LEU A 192 9.20 10.01 6.19
C LEU A 192 7.75 9.96 6.70
N PRO A 193 7.55 10.20 8.01
CA PRO A 193 6.20 10.15 8.57
C PRO A 193 5.32 11.24 8.00
N TYR A 194 4.03 10.94 7.93
CA TYR A 194 3.02 11.96 7.75
C TYR A 194 3.03 12.95 8.92
N GLU A 195 2.60 14.18 8.66
CA GLU A 195 2.45 15.18 9.72
C GLU A 195 1.37 14.72 10.72
N GLN A 196 1.57 15.05 11.99
CA GLN A 196 0.62 14.73 13.05
C GLN A 196 -0.80 15.19 12.70
N GLY A 197 -1.77 14.28 12.86
CA GLY A 197 -3.17 14.57 12.57
C GLY A 197 -3.55 14.45 11.10
N SER A 198 -2.61 14.20 10.17
CA SER A 198 -2.92 13.86 8.77
C SER A 198 -3.40 12.42 8.62
N VAL A 199 -3.02 11.57 9.57
CA VAL A 199 -3.36 10.15 9.62
C VAL A 199 -3.80 9.76 11.03
N VAL A 200 -4.74 8.83 11.09
CA VAL A 200 -5.33 8.16 12.25
C VAL A 200 -4.66 6.80 12.44
N THR A 201 -4.00 6.64 13.58
CA THR A 201 -3.48 5.36 14.05
C THR A 201 -4.53 4.72 14.96
N THR A 202 -5.15 3.65 14.48
CA THR A 202 -6.24 2.94 15.19
C THR A 202 -5.75 1.78 16.06
N SER A 203 -4.50 1.36 15.85
CA SER A 203 -3.90 0.17 16.47
C SER A 203 -2.43 0.43 16.78
N LYS A 204 -1.79 -0.50 17.49
CA LYS A 204 -0.34 -0.48 17.71
C LYS A 204 0.40 -0.63 16.38
N PHE A 205 1.68 -0.27 16.35
CA PHE A 205 2.55 -0.54 15.21
C PHE A 205 2.55 -2.04 14.89
N ASP A 206 2.38 -2.36 13.62
CA ASP A 206 2.33 -3.73 13.12
C ASP A 206 3.55 -4.07 12.25
N GLU A 207 4.51 -4.76 12.86
CA GLU A 207 5.71 -5.27 12.17
C GLU A 207 5.41 -6.23 11.02
N LYS A 208 4.21 -6.82 10.99
CA LYS A 208 3.79 -7.79 9.98
C LYS A 208 2.88 -7.20 8.90
N SER A 209 2.62 -5.90 8.96
CA SER A 209 1.74 -5.24 8.00
C SER A 209 2.27 -5.42 6.59
N ILE A 210 1.39 -5.77 5.64
CA ILE A 210 1.73 -5.74 4.21
C ILE A 210 2.11 -4.33 3.76
N MET A 211 1.65 -3.31 4.47
CA MET A 211 1.94 -1.90 4.21
C MET A 211 3.32 -1.46 4.75
N LEU A 212 4.10 -2.35 5.38
CA LEU A 212 5.45 -2.06 5.85
C LEU A 212 6.49 -2.40 4.78
N TYR A 213 7.32 -1.43 4.41
CA TYR A 213 8.41 -1.69 3.46
C TYR A 213 9.51 -2.59 4.06
N ALA A 214 10.09 -3.46 3.24
CA ALA A 214 11.32 -4.15 3.61
C ALA A 214 12.48 -3.15 3.77
N SER A 215 13.48 -3.52 4.59
CA SER A 215 14.62 -2.66 4.95
C SER A 215 15.34 -2.03 3.77
N ASN A 216 15.40 -2.72 2.64
CA ASN A 216 16.16 -2.32 1.47
C ASN A 216 15.30 -1.69 0.36
N THR A 217 13.98 -1.54 0.52
CA THR A 217 13.10 -1.02 -0.55
C THR A 217 13.54 0.38 -1.02
N GLY A 218 13.72 0.58 -2.32
CA GLY A 218 14.18 1.86 -2.88
C GLY A 218 15.67 2.19 -2.61
N GLY A 219 16.42 1.30 -1.98
CA GLY A 219 17.85 1.47 -1.75
C GLY A 219 18.69 1.41 -3.04
N ILE A 220 19.88 2.00 -2.97
CA ILE A 220 20.92 1.88 -4.00
C ILE A 220 21.29 0.40 -4.17
N VAL A 221 21.41 -0.04 -5.42
CA VAL A 221 21.91 -1.38 -5.76
C VAL A 221 23.43 -1.31 -5.92
N ASP A 222 24.15 -2.10 -5.13
CA ASP A 222 25.61 -2.19 -5.12
C ASP A 222 26.04 -3.65 -5.24
N ALA A 223 26.76 -3.99 -6.30
CA ALA A 223 27.14 -5.36 -6.64
C ALA A 223 25.98 -6.38 -6.58
N GLY A 224 24.78 -5.96 -7.02
CA GLY A 224 23.56 -6.78 -7.01
C GLY A 224 22.81 -6.81 -5.67
N ASN A 225 23.36 -6.23 -4.61
CA ASN A 225 22.71 -6.14 -3.30
C ASN A 225 22.10 -4.76 -3.11
N ARG A 226 20.84 -4.70 -2.69
CA ARG A 226 20.17 -3.44 -2.39
C ARG A 226 20.49 -3.03 -0.94
N ARG A 227 21.00 -1.81 -0.75
CA ARG A 227 21.37 -1.28 0.58
C ARG A 227 20.14 -1.08 1.46
N ASP A 228 20.32 -1.29 2.77
CA ASP A 228 19.28 -1.00 3.75
C ASP A 228 19.05 0.51 3.87
N VAL A 229 17.85 0.94 3.52
CA VAL A 229 17.36 2.30 3.69
C VAL A 229 16.96 2.54 5.14
N TYR A 230 16.41 1.53 5.81
CA TYR A 230 16.12 1.59 7.24
C TYR A 230 16.16 0.22 7.91
N THR A 231 16.31 0.20 9.22
CA THR A 231 16.26 -1.00 10.08
C THR A 231 15.45 -0.67 11.32
N PHE A 232 15.01 -1.68 12.08
CA PHE A 232 14.54 -1.45 13.44
C PHE A 232 15.64 -0.79 14.28
N ALA A 233 15.27 -0.02 15.30
CA ALA A 233 16.21 0.68 16.18
C ALA A 233 17.17 -0.27 16.93
N ASN A 234 16.81 -1.55 17.06
CA ASN A 234 17.68 -2.60 17.60
C ASN A 234 18.66 -3.19 16.57
N GLY A 235 18.69 -2.67 15.34
CA GLY A 235 19.52 -3.14 14.22
C GLY A 235 18.93 -4.31 13.44
N GLY A 236 17.75 -4.82 13.82
CA GLY A 236 17.06 -5.89 13.09
C GLY A 236 16.56 -5.39 11.72
N GLN A 237 16.68 -6.24 10.70
CA GLN A 237 16.11 -5.95 9.38
C GLN A 237 14.59 -6.16 9.38
N VAL A 238 13.91 -5.29 8.63
CA VAL A 238 12.49 -5.44 8.29
C VAL A 238 12.41 -6.33 7.05
N GLY A 239 11.85 -7.52 7.20
CA GLY A 239 11.63 -8.44 6.09
C GLY A 239 10.46 -8.03 5.20
N PRO A 240 10.32 -8.61 3.99
CA PRO A 240 9.15 -8.40 3.17
C PRO A 240 7.92 -9.14 3.73
N ASN A 241 6.86 -8.40 4.03
CA ASN A 241 5.55 -8.96 4.38
C ASN A 241 4.76 -9.21 3.09
N ARG A 242 4.37 -10.46 2.82
CA ARG A 242 3.75 -10.85 1.54
C ARG A 242 2.24 -11.07 1.60
N VAL A 243 1.67 -11.04 2.80
CA VAL A 243 0.25 -11.20 3.05
C VAL A 243 -0.21 -10.11 4.03
N PRO A 244 -1.45 -9.62 3.92
CA PRO A 244 -2.00 -8.71 4.90
C PRO A 244 -1.97 -9.32 6.29
N SER A 245 -1.69 -8.52 7.30
CA SER A 245 -1.84 -8.96 8.68
C SER A 245 -3.30 -8.88 9.13
N GLN A 246 -3.62 -9.49 10.27
CA GLN A 246 -4.93 -9.29 10.90
C GLN A 246 -5.18 -7.83 11.27
N VAL A 247 -4.13 -7.07 11.63
CA VAL A 247 -4.24 -5.64 11.94
C VAL A 247 -4.54 -4.83 10.67
N ASP A 248 -4.00 -5.21 9.52
CA ASP A 248 -4.36 -4.60 8.23
C ASP A 248 -5.84 -4.79 7.92
N VAL A 249 -6.33 -6.02 8.09
CA VAL A 249 -7.74 -6.39 7.88
C VAL A 249 -8.67 -5.60 8.81
N GLU A 250 -8.36 -5.56 10.11
CA GLU A 250 -9.14 -4.84 11.11
C GLU A 250 -9.18 -3.33 10.82
N ASN A 251 -8.03 -2.74 10.47
CA ASN A 251 -7.92 -1.33 10.12
C ASN A 251 -8.76 -1.02 8.87
N LEU A 252 -8.70 -1.87 7.85
CA LEU A 252 -9.47 -1.71 6.61
C LEU A 252 -10.97 -1.82 6.86
N GLN A 253 -11.42 -2.79 7.65
CA GLN A 253 -12.84 -2.93 7.98
C GLN A 253 -13.34 -1.77 8.84
N THR A 254 -12.53 -1.32 9.80
CA THR A 254 -12.82 -0.13 10.61
C THR A 254 -12.98 1.11 9.75
N LEU A 255 -12.12 1.30 8.73
CA LEU A 255 -12.17 2.41 7.80
C LEU A 255 -13.52 2.53 7.07
N TYR A 256 -14.10 1.40 6.73
CA TYR A 256 -15.37 1.31 6.01
C TYR A 256 -16.58 1.08 6.93
N GLY A 257 -16.41 1.20 8.25
CA GLY A 257 -17.49 1.03 9.23
C GLY A 257 -18.08 -0.38 9.25
N ILE A 258 -17.32 -1.37 8.78
CA ILE A 258 -17.76 -2.77 8.71
C ILE A 258 -17.64 -3.36 10.11
N GLN A 259 -18.79 -3.68 10.69
CA GLN A 259 -18.84 -4.34 11.99
C GLN A 259 -18.28 -5.75 11.85
N THR A 260 -17.10 -5.98 12.42
CA THR A 260 -16.58 -7.33 12.61
C THR A 260 -17.44 -7.99 13.69
N SER A 261 -18.51 -8.66 13.25
CA SER A 261 -19.23 -9.57 14.14
C SER A 261 -18.19 -10.56 14.66
N SER A 262 -18.03 -10.68 15.98
CA SER A 262 -17.12 -11.64 16.61
C SER A 262 -17.23 -12.97 15.89
N VAL A 263 -16.16 -13.38 15.21
CA VAL A 263 -16.17 -14.49 14.27
C VAL A 263 -16.51 -15.78 15.03
N GLY A 264 -17.76 -16.22 14.95
CA GLY A 264 -18.01 -17.65 14.90
C GLY A 264 -17.32 -18.13 13.62
N GLN A 265 -16.32 -19.01 13.73
CA GLN A 265 -15.58 -19.55 12.59
C GLN A 265 -16.55 -20.02 11.51
N CYS A 266 -16.64 -19.28 10.40
CA CYS A 266 -17.36 -19.73 9.22
C CYS A 266 -16.53 -20.83 8.58
N LEU A 267 -16.88 -22.08 8.86
CA LEU A 267 -16.28 -23.24 8.22
C LEU A 267 -16.59 -23.21 6.71
N ALA A 268 -15.75 -23.83 5.89
CA ALA A 268 -15.81 -23.74 4.43
C ALA A 268 -17.20 -24.08 3.83
N TYR A 269 -17.97 -24.94 4.49
CA TYR A 269 -19.32 -25.35 4.09
C TYR A 269 -20.44 -24.36 4.50
N MET A 270 -20.15 -23.39 5.37
CA MET A 270 -21.15 -22.47 5.88
C MET A 270 -21.45 -21.36 4.86
N PRO A 271 -22.70 -20.87 4.76
CA PRO A 271 -23.10 -19.84 3.78
C PRO A 271 -22.31 -18.52 3.89
N CYS A 272 -21.74 -18.24 5.06
CA CYS A 272 -20.91 -17.07 5.33
C CYS A 272 -19.44 -17.23 4.91
N SER A 273 -19.04 -18.41 4.42
CA SER A 273 -17.69 -18.66 3.93
C SER A 273 -17.52 -18.15 2.49
N PRO A 274 -16.47 -17.35 2.18
CA PRO A 274 -16.16 -16.96 0.80
C PRO A 274 -15.77 -18.16 -0.08
N PHE A 275 -15.41 -19.30 0.54
CA PHE A 275 -15.09 -20.55 -0.15
C PHE A 275 -16.30 -21.48 -0.32
N GLN A 276 -17.51 -21.05 0.04
CA GLN A 276 -18.68 -21.94 0.01
C GLN A 276 -19.00 -22.46 -1.40
N SER A 277 -18.85 -21.63 -2.43
CA SER A 277 -19.04 -22.05 -3.83
C SER A 277 -18.00 -23.09 -4.26
N LEU A 278 -16.73 -22.87 -3.93
CA LEU A 278 -15.62 -23.78 -4.21
C LEU A 278 -15.73 -25.08 -3.40
N PHE A 279 -16.10 -25.00 -2.13
CA PHE A 279 -16.32 -26.17 -1.28
C PHE A 279 -17.49 -27.02 -1.82
N SER A 280 -18.58 -26.37 -2.25
CA SER A 280 -19.73 -27.06 -2.83
C SER A 280 -19.39 -27.72 -4.17
N SER A 281 -18.57 -27.07 -5.00
CA SER A 281 -18.13 -27.65 -6.28
C SER A 281 -17.16 -28.82 -6.10
N LEU A 282 -16.27 -28.77 -5.09
CA LEU A 282 -15.29 -29.82 -4.81
C LEU A 282 -15.88 -31.03 -4.08
N THR A 283 -16.81 -30.81 -3.14
CA THR A 283 -17.34 -31.90 -2.30
C THR A 283 -18.59 -32.55 -2.89
N GLY A 284 -19.14 -32.02 -3.99
CA GLY A 284 -20.30 -32.61 -4.66
C GLY A 284 -21.57 -32.69 -3.80
N CYS A 285 -21.63 -31.93 -2.70
CA CYS A 285 -22.75 -32.00 -1.76
C CYS A 285 -24.04 -31.54 -2.44
N ILE A 286 -24.93 -32.49 -2.68
CA ILE A 286 -26.33 -32.28 -3.06
C ILE A 286 -26.96 -31.40 -1.98
N LYS A 287 -27.52 -30.25 -2.39
CA LYS A 287 -28.34 -29.41 -1.51
C LYS A 287 -29.43 -30.26 -0.86
N PRO A 288 -29.65 -30.23 0.46
CA PRO A 288 -30.93 -30.65 1.02
C PRO A 288 -32.07 -29.77 0.47
#